data_AF-A0ABD4K5A6-F1
#
_entry.id   AF-A0ABD4K5A6-F1
#
_cell.length_a   1.000
_cell.length_b   1.000
_cell.length_c   1.000
_cell.angle_alpha   90.00
_cell.angle_beta   90.00
_cell.angle_gamma   90.00
#
_symmetry.space_group_name_H-M   'P 1'
#
loop_
_entity.id
_entity.type
_entity.pdbx_description
1 polymer ?
#
loop_
_entity_poly.entity_id
_entity_poly.type
_entity_poly.pdbx_seq_one_letter_code
_entity_poly.pdbx_strand_id
1 'polypeptide(L)'
;MGLGPYPEVSLAEARDKARELRKQIRNGINPLQEKHEQKARQEILARKKKTFAECCEEVLEVKDSEMKNKKHLAQWRSTLETYAYPFIGKKAVSEITKVDLLAILEPIWLTKNETASRLRGRIETVIDYAKAK
;
A
#
# COMPACT_ATOMS: atom_id res chain seq x y z
N MET A 1 24.06 5.29 -13.98
CA MET A 1 23.39 4.00 -14.26
C MET A 1 24.44 2.99 -14.68
N GLY A 2 24.47 1.82 -14.06
CA GLY A 2 25.21 0.68 -14.60
C GLY A 2 24.44 0.07 -15.77
N LEU A 3 25.14 -0.31 -16.84
CA LEU A 3 24.54 -0.94 -18.03
C LEU A 3 24.28 -2.45 -17.84
N GLY A 4 24.72 -3.00 -16.70
CA GLY A 4 24.60 -4.39 -16.27
C GLY A 4 25.97 -5.06 -16.09
N PRO A 5 26.03 -6.23 -15.43
CA PRO A 5 27.27 -6.98 -15.23
C PRO A 5 27.67 -7.78 -16.48
N TYR A 6 28.97 -8.02 -16.67
CA TYR A 6 29.47 -8.98 -17.66
C TYR A 6 29.34 -10.41 -17.10
N PRO A 7 28.94 -11.42 -17.91
CA PRO A 7 28.73 -11.43 -19.35
C PRO A 7 27.28 -11.16 -19.82
N GLU A 8 26.38 -10.82 -18.89
CA GLU A 8 24.95 -10.60 -19.17
C GLU A 8 24.71 -9.45 -20.16
N VAL A 9 25.62 -8.47 -20.19
CA VAL A 9 25.66 -7.42 -21.21
C VAL A 9 27.01 -7.48 -21.93
N SER A 10 26.96 -7.65 -23.25
CA SER A 10 28.18 -7.66 -24.06
C SER A 10 28.79 -6.25 -24.19
N LEU A 11 30.09 -6.19 -24.47
CA LEU A 11 30.78 -4.91 -24.67
C LEU A 11 30.20 -4.12 -25.86
N ALA A 12 29.72 -4.82 -26.89
CA ALA A 12 29.03 -4.21 -28.03
C ALA A 12 27.70 -3.58 -27.61
N GLU A 13 26.85 -4.33 -26.90
CA GLU A 13 25.56 -3.84 -26.40
C GLU A 13 25.72 -2.66 -25.43
N ALA A 14 26.74 -2.68 -24.58
CA ALA A 14 27.03 -1.58 -23.67
C ALA A 14 27.37 -0.28 -24.44
N ARG A 15 28.12 -0.39 -25.55
CA ARG A 15 28.47 0.78 -26.39
C ARG A 15 27.26 1.33 -27.12
N ASP A 16 26.38 0.46 -27.61
CA ASP A 16 25.16 0.89 -28.31
C ASP A 16 24.17 1.56 -27.36
N LYS A 17 23.90 0.96 -26.18
CA LYS A 17 23.08 1.59 -25.12
C LYS A 17 23.65 2.94 -24.66
N ALA A 18 24.98 3.06 -24.55
CA ALA A 18 25.62 4.33 -24.22
C ALA A 18 25.42 5.41 -25.31
N ARG A 19 25.43 5.01 -26.60
CA ARG A 19 25.20 5.92 -27.72
C ARG A 19 23.77 6.43 -27.73
N GLU A 20 22.80 5.56 -27.45
CA GLU A 20 21.38 5.90 -27.35
C GLU A 20 21.11 6.87 -26.19
N LEU A 21 21.64 6.60 -25.00
CA LEU A 21 21.48 7.49 -23.84
C LEU A 21 22.06 8.88 -24.11
N ARG A 22 23.22 8.98 -24.78
CA ARG A 22 23.79 10.28 -25.21
C ARG A 22 22.94 10.98 -26.26
N LYS A 23 22.23 10.23 -27.12
CA LYS A 23 21.29 10.81 -28.09
C LYS A 23 20.07 11.38 -27.37
N GLN A 24 19.52 10.67 -26.39
CA GLN A 24 18.41 11.15 -25.56
C GLN A 24 18.76 12.44 -24.79
N ILE A 25 19.94 12.49 -24.16
CA ILE A 25 20.43 13.69 -23.47
C ILE A 25 20.57 14.88 -24.42
N ARG A 26 21.09 14.65 -25.64
CA ARG A 26 21.20 15.71 -26.67
C ARG A 26 19.84 16.22 -27.14
N ASN A 27 18.81 15.38 -27.11
CA ASN A 27 17.44 15.77 -27.42
C ASN A 27 16.72 16.44 -26.23
N GLY A 28 17.43 16.74 -25.13
CA GLY A 28 16.88 17.40 -23.95
C GLY A 28 16.15 16.45 -22.99
N ILE A 29 16.15 15.14 -23.23
CA ILE A 29 15.51 14.14 -22.37
C ILE A 29 16.54 13.66 -21.35
N ASN A 30 16.28 13.85 -20.07
CA ASN A 30 17.12 13.34 -18.99
C ASN A 30 16.67 11.90 -18.61
N PRO A 31 17.39 10.83 -19.02
CA PRO A 31 16.93 9.45 -18.87
C PRO A 31 16.89 9.00 -17.39
N LEU A 32 17.66 9.65 -16.52
CA LEU A 32 17.60 9.42 -15.09
C LEU A 32 16.29 9.93 -14.52
N GLN A 33 15.92 11.16 -14.88
CA GLN A 33 14.70 11.80 -14.41
C GLN A 33 13.46 11.04 -14.89
N GLU A 34 13.43 10.64 -16.16
CA GLU A 34 12.34 9.83 -16.71
C GLU A 34 12.21 8.46 -15.99
N LYS A 35 13.33 7.80 -15.69
CA LYS A 35 13.32 6.55 -14.92
C LYS A 35 12.82 6.76 -13.48
N HIS A 36 13.18 7.87 -12.84
CA HIS A 36 12.69 8.23 -11.52
C HIS A 36 11.19 8.51 -11.54
N GLU A 37 10.70 9.29 -12.52
CA GLU A 37 9.28 9.60 -12.68
C GLU A 37 8.46 8.35 -12.99
N GLN A 38 8.95 7.44 -13.84
CA GLN A 38 8.31 6.16 -14.11
C GLN A 38 8.21 5.29 -12.86
N LYS A 39 9.29 5.18 -12.07
CA LYS A 39 9.27 4.46 -10.78
C LYS A 39 8.27 5.08 -9.81
N ALA A 40 8.31 6.40 -9.62
CA ALA A 40 7.37 7.09 -8.74
C ALA A 40 5.91 6.86 -9.18
N ARG A 41 5.63 6.88 -10.48
CA ARG A 41 4.29 6.62 -11.02
C ARG A 41 3.85 5.17 -10.78
N GLN A 42 4.75 4.20 -10.95
CA GLN A 42 4.48 2.80 -10.64
C GLN A 42 4.24 2.58 -9.14
N GLU A 43 5.02 3.23 -8.28
CA GLU A 43 4.83 3.19 -6.82
C GLU A 43 3.48 3.79 -6.41
N ILE A 44 3.08 4.92 -6.99
CA ILE A 44 1.76 5.52 -6.75
C ILE A 44 0.65 4.58 -7.19
N LEU A 45 0.77 3.95 -8.36
CA LEU A 45 -0.21 2.98 -8.85
C LEU A 45 -0.29 1.75 -7.96
N ALA A 46 0.85 1.26 -7.46
CA ALA A 46 0.89 0.15 -6.51
C ALA A 46 0.25 0.53 -5.18
N ARG A 47 0.50 1.74 -4.66
CA ARG A 47 -0.13 2.26 -3.44
C ARG A 47 -1.65 2.37 -3.59
N LYS A 48 -2.13 2.88 -4.72
CA LYS A 48 -3.57 2.99 -5.01
C LYS A 48 -4.30 1.65 -5.02
N LYS A 49 -3.58 0.57 -5.32
CA LYS A 49 -4.10 -0.80 -5.36
C LYS A 49 -3.97 -1.56 -4.04
N LYS A 50 -3.35 -0.97 -3.01
CA LYS A 50 -3.23 -1.65 -1.72
C LYS A 50 -4.62 -1.93 -1.15
N THR A 51 -4.80 -3.18 -0.78
CA THR A 51 -6.04 -3.67 -0.21
C THR A 51 -6.14 -3.27 1.26
N PHE A 52 -7.37 -3.27 1.79
CA PHE A 52 -7.59 -3.01 3.20
C PHE A 52 -6.81 -3.96 4.10
N ALA A 53 -6.76 -5.26 3.75
CA ALA A 53 -6.02 -6.25 4.52
C ALA A 53 -4.51 -5.94 4.57
N GLU A 54 -3.90 -5.58 3.44
CA GLU A 54 -2.48 -5.19 3.40
C GLU A 54 -2.21 -3.94 4.25
N CYS A 55 -3.06 -2.92 4.16
CA CYS A 55 -2.95 -1.73 5.00
C CYS A 55 -3.15 -2.05 6.48
N CYS A 56 -4.03 -3.00 6.84
CA CYS A 56 -4.19 -3.46 8.21
C CYS A 56 -2.91 -4.11 8.74
N GLU A 57 -2.25 -4.97 7.98
CA GLU A 57 -0.98 -5.59 8.41
C GLU A 57 0.11 -4.52 8.64
N GLU A 58 0.26 -3.55 7.72
CA GLU A 58 1.23 -2.46 7.90
C GLU A 58 0.94 -1.63 9.17
N VAL A 59 -0.33 -1.35 9.46
CA VAL A 59 -0.73 -0.64 10.68
C VAL A 59 -0.45 -1.48 11.93
N LEU A 60 -0.67 -2.79 11.87
CA LEU A 60 -0.37 -3.70 12.97
C LEU A 60 1.14 -3.77 13.24
N GLU A 61 1.98 -3.79 12.20
CA GLU A 61 3.45 -3.73 12.34
C GLU A 61 3.91 -2.43 12.99
N VAL A 62 3.38 -1.29 12.54
CA VAL A 62 3.68 0.01 13.17
C VAL A 62 3.23 0.02 14.63
N LYS A 63 2.02 -0.47 14.92
CA LYS A 63 1.51 -0.53 16.30
C LYS A 63 2.26 -1.52 17.18
N ASP A 64 2.80 -2.61 16.64
CA ASP A 64 3.66 -3.53 17.38
C ASP A 64 4.98 -2.85 17.78
N SER A 65 5.52 -1.99 16.91
CA SER A 65 6.69 -1.18 17.25
C SER A 65 6.41 -0.11 18.32
N GLU A 66 5.21 0.48 18.32
CA GLU A 66 4.82 1.53 19.28
C GLU A 66 4.34 0.98 20.63
N MET A 67 3.67 -0.18 20.64
CA MET A 67 2.98 -0.72 21.81
C MET A 67 3.41 -2.16 22.10
N LYS A 68 4.11 -2.37 23.22
CA LYS A 68 4.58 -3.70 23.68
C LYS A 68 3.47 -4.68 24.11
N ASN A 69 2.19 -4.34 23.96
CA ASN A 69 1.09 -5.17 24.46
C ASN A 69 0.51 -6.08 23.38
N LYS A 70 1.11 -7.26 23.25
CA LYS A 70 0.73 -8.32 22.28
C LYS A 70 -0.76 -8.72 22.34
N LYS A 71 -1.38 -8.65 23.52
CA LYS A 71 -2.80 -9.00 23.70
C LYS A 71 -3.73 -8.02 22.97
N HIS A 72 -3.38 -6.74 22.96
CA HIS A 72 -4.19 -5.71 22.29
C HIS A 72 -4.13 -5.85 20.76
N LEU A 73 -2.95 -6.17 20.21
CA LEU A 73 -2.77 -6.45 18.78
C LEU A 73 -3.55 -7.69 18.34
N ALA A 74 -3.49 -8.77 19.10
CA ALA A 74 -4.27 -9.97 18.82
C ALA A 74 -5.78 -9.68 18.79
N GLN A 75 -6.26 -8.85 19.73
CA GLN A 75 -7.66 -8.43 19.74
C GLN A 75 -8.03 -7.51 18.57
N TRP A 76 -7.11 -6.66 18.11
CA TRP A 76 -7.27 -5.86 16.88
C TRP A 76 -7.43 -6.77 15.66
N ARG A 77 -6.46 -7.66 15.46
CA ARG A 77 -6.41 -8.60 14.35
C ARG A 77 -7.69 -9.44 14.29
N SER A 78 -8.06 -10.07 15.40
CA SER A 78 -9.25 -10.92 15.49
C SER A 78 -10.54 -10.18 15.09
N THR A 79 -10.73 -8.93 15.54
CA THR A 79 -11.95 -8.19 15.14
C THR A 79 -11.96 -7.78 13.67
N LEU A 80 -10.80 -7.42 13.11
CA LEU A 80 -10.72 -7.02 11.70
C LEU A 80 -10.94 -8.23 10.81
N GLU A 81 -10.32 -9.37 11.14
CA GLU A 81 -10.52 -10.65 10.46
C GLU A 81 -11.97 -11.13 10.52
N THR A 82 -12.63 -10.97 11.68
CA THR A 82 -14.01 -11.45 11.86
C THR A 82 -15.04 -10.57 11.15
N TYR A 83 -14.91 -9.24 11.26
CA TYR A 83 -15.98 -8.32 10.86
C TYR A 83 -15.67 -7.46 9.62
N ALA A 84 -14.40 -7.12 9.37
CA ALA A 84 -14.04 -6.22 8.26
C ALA A 84 -13.53 -6.98 7.03
N TYR A 85 -12.65 -7.97 7.21
CA TYR A 85 -12.01 -8.69 6.12
C TYR A 85 -13.00 -9.40 5.16
N PRO A 86 -14.11 -10.01 5.63
CA PRO A 86 -15.06 -10.65 4.73
C PRO A 86 -15.72 -9.69 3.73
N PHE A 87 -15.81 -8.40 4.07
CA PHE A 87 -16.53 -7.40 3.28
C PHE A 87 -15.59 -6.47 2.50
N ILE A 88 -14.57 -5.92 3.17
CA ILE A 88 -13.67 -4.91 2.61
C ILE A 88 -12.21 -5.37 2.52
N GLY A 89 -11.86 -6.55 3.04
CA GLY A 89 -10.46 -7.01 3.13
C GLY A 89 -9.73 -7.01 1.79
N LYS A 90 -10.40 -7.43 0.70
CA LYS A 90 -9.84 -7.48 -0.66
C LYS A 90 -10.05 -6.20 -1.47
N LYS A 91 -10.84 -5.25 -0.97
CA LYS A 91 -11.08 -3.98 -1.66
C LYS A 91 -9.86 -3.08 -1.50
N ALA A 92 -9.54 -2.31 -2.53
CA ALA A 92 -8.54 -1.26 -2.43
C ALA A 92 -9.02 -0.21 -1.42
N VAL A 93 -8.13 0.30 -0.57
CA VAL A 93 -8.52 1.31 0.45
C VAL A 93 -9.10 2.58 -0.19
N SER A 94 -8.66 2.89 -1.42
CA SER A 94 -9.16 4.00 -2.23
C SER A 94 -10.61 3.84 -2.68
N GLU A 95 -11.13 2.61 -2.72
CA GLU A 95 -12.49 2.28 -3.16
C GLU A 95 -13.47 2.12 -1.98
N ILE A 96 -12.98 2.12 -0.73
CA ILE A 96 -13.82 1.96 0.45
C ILE A 96 -14.63 3.22 0.67
N THR A 97 -15.95 3.09 0.60
CA THR A 97 -16.88 4.18 0.81
C THR A 97 -17.51 4.14 2.20
N LYS A 98 -18.13 5.25 2.62
CA LYS A 98 -18.92 5.30 3.85
C LYS A 98 -20.07 4.29 3.84
N VAL A 99 -20.62 3.99 2.66
CA VAL A 99 -21.72 3.02 2.49
C VAL A 99 -21.25 1.62 2.83
N ASP A 100 -20.03 1.24 2.42
CA ASP A 100 -19.44 -0.05 2.79
C ASP A 100 -19.27 -0.18 4.32
N LEU A 101 -18.85 0.90 4.99
CA LEU A 101 -18.71 0.92 6.45
C LEU A 101 -20.05 0.78 7.17
N LEU A 102 -21.09 1.48 6.69
CA LEU A 102 -22.44 1.37 7.24
C LEU A 102 -22.98 -0.06 7.12
N ALA A 103 -22.84 -0.67 5.93
CA ALA A 103 -23.30 -2.04 5.70
C ALA A 103 -22.65 -3.07 6.65
N ILE A 104 -21.38 -2.86 7.03
CA ILE A 104 -20.69 -3.71 8.01
C ILE A 104 -21.16 -3.42 9.44
N LEU A 105 -21.29 -2.14 9.79
CA LEU A 105 -21.52 -1.71 11.17
C LEU A 105 -22.98 -1.85 11.62
N GLU A 106 -23.96 -1.58 10.74
CA GLU A 106 -25.39 -1.65 11.05
C GLU A 106 -25.84 -2.97 11.73
N PRO A 107 -25.54 -4.17 11.18
CA PRO A 107 -25.97 -5.42 11.81
C PRO A 107 -25.28 -5.67 13.16
N ILE A 108 -24.07 -5.16 13.35
CA ILE A 108 -23.32 -5.28 14.60
C ILE A 108 -23.84 -4.26 15.62
N TRP A 109 -24.26 -3.07 15.19
CA TRP A 109 -24.72 -1.99 16.04
C TRP A 109 -25.95 -2.38 16.86
N LEU A 110 -26.85 -3.15 16.25
CA LEU A 110 -28.09 -3.63 16.87
C LEU A 110 -27.85 -4.73 17.92
N THR A 111 -26.76 -5.49 17.81
CA THR A 111 -26.49 -6.65 18.67
C THR A 111 -25.39 -6.38 19.70
N LYS A 112 -24.32 -5.70 19.28
CA LYS A 112 -23.07 -5.47 20.04
C LYS A 112 -22.52 -4.07 19.78
N ASN A 113 -23.21 -3.05 20.28
CA ASN A 113 -22.86 -1.64 20.06
C ASN A 113 -21.39 -1.31 20.38
N GLU A 114 -20.88 -1.75 21.53
CA GLU A 114 -19.47 -1.48 21.91
C GLU A 114 -18.47 -2.12 20.93
N THR A 115 -18.80 -3.29 20.37
CA THR A 115 -17.96 -3.95 19.36
C THR A 115 -17.98 -3.18 18.06
N ALA A 116 -19.14 -2.68 17.64
CA ALA A 116 -19.28 -1.85 16.45
C ALA A 116 -18.51 -0.52 16.59
N SER A 117 -18.60 0.15 17.75
CA SER A 117 -17.84 1.37 18.02
C SER A 117 -16.33 1.14 17.99
N ARG A 118 -15.84 0.05 18.58
CA ARG A 118 -14.41 -0.31 18.54
C ARG A 118 -13.96 -0.65 17.13
N LEU A 119 -14.76 -1.41 16.37
CA LEU A 119 -14.46 -1.77 14.99
C LEU A 119 -14.35 -0.53 14.10
N ARG A 120 -15.29 0.42 14.25
CA ARG A 120 -15.26 1.70 13.52
C ARG A 120 -13.95 2.45 13.74
N GLY A 121 -13.53 2.64 14.99
CA GLY A 121 -12.29 3.35 15.29
C GLY A 121 -11.03 2.64 14.74
N ARG A 122 -11.05 1.30 14.70
CA ARG A 122 -9.97 0.50 14.08
C ARG A 122 -9.90 0.72 12.58
N ILE A 123 -11.04 0.70 11.89
CA ILE A 123 -11.12 0.94 10.45
C ILE A 123 -10.71 2.38 10.11
N GLU A 124 -11.16 3.37 10.87
CA GLU A 124 -10.74 4.76 10.70
C GLU A 124 -9.22 4.91 10.81
N THR A 125 -8.60 4.29 11.82
CA THR A 125 -7.13 4.31 11.97
C THR A 125 -6.41 3.74 10.75
N VAL A 126 -6.93 2.66 10.16
CA VAL A 126 -6.31 2.03 8.97
C VAL A 126 -6.47 2.91 7.73
N ILE A 127 -7.64 3.52 7.55
CA ILE A 127 -7.90 4.42 6.43
C ILE A 127 -7.03 5.68 6.56
N ASP A 128 -6.89 6.25 7.76
CA ASP A 128 -6.08 7.44 7.99
C ASP A 128 -4.60 7.14 7.76
N TYR A 129 -4.11 5.97 8.18
CA TYR A 129 -2.76 5.51 7.86
C TYR A 129 -2.54 5.39 6.35
N ALA A 130 -3.49 4.77 5.63
CA ALA A 130 -3.42 4.60 4.18
C ALA A 130 -3.47 5.94 3.42
N LYS A 131 -4.14 6.97 3.97
CA LYS A 131 -4.14 8.33 3.39
C LYS A 131 -2.84 9.09 3.65
N ALA A 132 -2.22 8.87 4.80
CA ALA A 132 -0.99 9.57 5.19
C ALA A 132 0.27 9.03 4.47
N LYS A 133 0.20 7.83 3.89
CA LYS A 133 1.33 7.11 3.28
C LYS A 133 1.26 7.05 1.76
#